data_AF-A0A358A557-F1
#
_entry.id   AF-A0A358A557-F1
#
_cell.length_a   1.000
_cell.length_b   1.000
_cell.length_c   1.000
_cell.angle_alpha   90.00
_cell.angle_beta   90.00
_cell.angle_gamma   90.00
#
_symmetry.space_group_name_H-M   'P 1'
#
loop_
_entity.id
_entity.type
_entity.pdbx_description
1 polymer ?
#
loop_
_entity_poly.entity_id
_entity_poly.type
_entity_poly.pdbx_seq_one_letter_code
_entity_poly.pdbx_strand_id
1 'polypeptide(L)'
;MTNDDRFRLDRVPSNEDDWRDAVDGVLKGRPFEKVLVNQTAGGLDIQPLYAPAFTEPILPVDPHRVSYGWDIRQRHEATSPSLCQTAVLDDLEHGG
;
A
#
# COMPACT_ATOMS: atom_id res chain seq x y z
N MET A 1 29.88 -18.25 -10.52
CA MET A 1 28.90 -17.68 -9.58
C MET A 1 27.53 -18.10 -10.08
N THR A 2 27.09 -19.31 -9.71
CA THR A 2 25.81 -19.88 -10.14
C THR A 2 24.66 -19.14 -9.47
N ASN A 3 23.54 -19.01 -10.20
CA ASN A 3 22.33 -18.24 -9.88
C ASN A 3 21.59 -18.69 -8.59
N ASP A 4 22.15 -19.64 -7.84
CA ASP A 4 21.49 -20.47 -6.82
C ASP A 4 21.87 -20.09 -5.37
N ASP A 5 22.90 -19.27 -5.18
CA ASP A 5 23.38 -18.87 -3.85
C ASP A 5 22.62 -17.66 -3.24
N ARG A 6 21.63 -17.12 -3.95
CA ARG A 6 20.90 -15.89 -3.52
C ARG A 6 19.73 -16.16 -2.58
N PHE A 7 19.32 -17.41 -2.41
CA PHE A 7 18.12 -17.81 -1.63
C PHE A 7 18.44 -18.87 -0.57
N ARG A 8 19.62 -18.79 0.04
CA ARG A 8 20.04 -19.61 1.20
C ARG A 8 19.21 -19.23 2.44
N LEU A 9 18.13 -19.98 2.69
CA LEU A 9 17.23 -19.76 3.83
C LEU A 9 17.91 -19.92 5.20
N ASP A 10 19.02 -20.66 5.26
CA ASP A 10 19.85 -20.86 6.45
C ASP A 10 20.57 -19.60 6.94
N ARG A 11 20.62 -18.53 6.12
CA ARG A 11 21.15 -17.21 6.50
C ARG A 11 20.08 -16.15 6.74
N VAL A 12 18.81 -16.48 6.51
CA VAL A 12 17.72 -15.52 6.71
C VAL A 12 17.35 -15.56 8.20
N PRO A 13 17.32 -14.41 8.90
CA PRO A 13 16.76 -14.32 10.24
C PRO A 13 15.41 -15.03 10.29
N SER A 14 15.31 -16.07 11.12
CA SER A 14 14.16 -16.99 11.06
C SER A 14 13.02 -16.54 11.96
N ASN A 15 13.28 -15.58 12.86
CA ASN A 15 12.31 -14.95 13.75
C ASN A 15 12.55 -13.43 13.80
N GLU A 16 11.63 -12.70 14.47
CA GLU A 16 11.71 -11.23 14.56
C GLU A 16 12.94 -10.74 15.31
N ASP A 17 13.37 -11.44 16.37
CA ASP A 17 14.52 -11.05 17.19
C ASP A 17 15.82 -11.16 16.39
N ASP A 18 16.02 -12.26 15.66
CA ASP A 18 17.18 -12.44 14.77
C ASP A 18 17.25 -11.29 13.73
N TRP A 19 16.08 -10.84 13.25
CA TRP A 19 15.99 -9.76 12.27
C TRP A 19 16.33 -8.41 12.90
N ARG A 20 15.82 -8.14 14.11
CA ARG A 20 16.14 -6.94 14.89
C ARG A 20 17.64 -6.84 15.14
N ASP A 21 18.27 -7.93 15.56
CA ASP A 21 19.72 -7.99 15.80
C ASP A 21 20.53 -7.70 14.53
N ALA A 22 20.13 -8.28 13.39
CA ALA A 22 20.77 -8.02 12.11
C ALA A 22 20.64 -6.55 11.69
N VAL A 23 19.47 -5.94 11.90
CA VAL A 23 19.22 -4.52 11.62
C VAL A 23 20.07 -3.63 12.52
N ASP A 24 20.17 -3.92 13.80
CA ASP A 24 21.00 -3.16 14.74
C ASP A 24 22.48 -3.16 14.32
N GLY A 25 22.97 -4.32 13.85
CA GLY A 25 24.31 -4.43 13.25
C GLY A 25 24.51 -3.52 12.03
N VAL A 26 23.50 -3.37 11.18
CA VAL A 26 23.53 -2.49 10.00
C VAL A 26 23.41 -1.01 10.39
N LEU A 27 22.60 -0.70 11.40
CA LEU A 27 22.36 0.67 11.87
C LEU A 27 23.56 1.28 12.59
N LYS A 28 24.48 0.44 13.10
CA LYS A 28 25.72 0.85 13.79
C LYS A 28 25.44 1.83 14.94
N GLY A 29 24.43 1.52 15.74
CA GLY A 29 24.02 2.32 16.91
C GLY A 29 23.11 3.51 16.61
N ARG A 30 22.68 3.71 15.35
CA ARG A 30 21.63 4.69 15.05
C ARG A 30 20.26 4.15 15.52
N PRO A 31 19.38 4.99 16.09
CA PRO A 31 18.07 4.51 16.59
C PRO A 31 17.19 3.99 15.46
N PHE A 32 16.65 2.78 15.62
CA PHE A 32 15.78 2.13 14.65
C PHE A 32 14.59 3.01 14.25
N GLU A 33 13.89 3.58 15.24
CA GLU A 33 12.68 4.39 15.04
C GLU A 33 12.99 5.66 14.24
N LYS A 34 14.19 6.23 14.41
CA LYS A 34 14.57 7.45 13.68
C LYS A 34 15.03 7.18 12.26
N VAL A 35 15.49 5.96 11.96
CA VAL A 35 16.08 5.62 10.66
C VAL A 35 15.10 4.88 9.76
N LEU A 36 14.27 4.01 10.33
CA LEU A 36 13.47 3.05 9.57
C LEU A 36 11.97 3.19 9.74
N VAL A 37 11.50 3.87 10.79
CA VAL A 37 10.06 4.15 10.97
C VAL A 37 9.75 5.49 10.33
N ASN A 38 8.75 5.51 9.45
CA ASN A 38 8.25 6.75 8.84
C ASN A 38 6.95 7.17 9.53
N GLN A 39 6.85 8.45 9.88
CA GLN A 39 5.62 8.99 10.45
C GLN A 39 4.83 9.74 9.36
N THR A 40 3.56 9.37 9.19
CA THR A 40 2.63 10.11 8.33
C THR A 40 2.34 11.49 8.92
N ALA A 41 1.86 12.43 8.10
CA ALA A 41 1.41 13.73 8.57
C ALA A 41 0.28 13.64 9.63
N GLY A 42 -0.50 12.54 9.62
CA GLY A 42 -1.53 12.24 10.62
C GLY A 42 -1.00 11.59 11.91
N GLY A 43 0.32 11.44 12.05
CA GLY A 43 0.95 10.90 13.26
C GLY A 43 1.03 9.37 13.33
N LEU A 44 0.63 8.64 12.29
CA LEU A 44 0.73 7.18 12.25
C LEU A 44 2.13 6.72 11.85
N ASP A 45 2.65 5.74 12.58
CA ASP A 45 3.94 5.11 12.32
C ASP A 45 3.81 3.98 11.28
N ILE A 46 4.61 4.07 10.24
CA ILE A 46 4.76 3.04 9.21
C ILE A 46 6.00 2.22 9.55
N GLN A 47 5.78 0.98 9.96
CA GLN A 47 6.85 0.04 10.25
C GLN A 47 7.56 -0.43 8.95
N PRO A 48 8.87 -0.68 8.99
CA PRO A 48 9.62 -1.12 7.81
C PRO A 48 9.34 -2.58 7.42
N LEU A 49 8.77 -3.38 8.32
CA LEU A 49 8.40 -4.77 8.09
C LEU A 49 7.13 -5.09 8.88
N TYR A 50 6.18 -5.79 8.24
CA TYR A 50 4.95 -6.26 8.86
C TYR A 50 4.98 -7.78 8.90
N ALA A 51 4.87 -8.34 10.10
CA ALA A 51 4.66 -9.77 10.27
C ALA A 51 3.23 -10.14 9.84
N PRO A 52 2.98 -11.40 9.44
CA PRO A 52 1.63 -11.90 9.26
C PRO A 52 0.83 -11.63 10.54
N ALA A 53 -0.18 -10.77 10.45
CA ALA A 53 -1.07 -10.54 11.57
C ALA A 53 -1.95 -11.77 11.77
N PHE A 54 -2.15 -12.19 13.02
CA PHE A 54 -3.34 -12.96 13.38
C PHE A 54 -4.54 -12.02 13.26
N THR A 55 -4.99 -11.79 12.04
CA THR A 55 -6.18 -11.02 11.75
C THR A 55 -7.15 -11.89 10.97
N GLU A 56 -8.44 -11.70 11.24
CA GLU A 56 -9.49 -12.36 10.49
C GLU A 56 -9.37 -11.99 9.01
N PRO A 57 -9.60 -12.94 8.08
CA PRO A 57 -9.53 -12.64 6.66
C PRO A 57 -10.50 -11.51 6.31
N ILE A 58 -9.96 -10.42 5.75
CA ILE A 58 -10.76 -9.29 5.28
C ILE A 58 -11.48 -9.77 4.00
N LEU A 59 -12.77 -10.07 4.14
CA LEU A 59 -13.61 -10.38 2.99
C LEU A 59 -13.91 -9.07 2.22
N PRO A 60 -14.03 -9.12 0.88
CA PRO A 60 -14.49 -7.97 0.12
C PRO A 60 -15.84 -7.51 0.63
N VAL A 61 -15.94 -6.23 1.03
CA VAL A 61 -17.18 -5.64 1.57
C VAL A 61 -18.30 -5.61 0.52
N ASP A 62 -17.94 -5.62 -0.77
CA ASP A 62 -18.87 -5.61 -1.90
C ASP A 62 -18.48 -6.69 -2.93
N PRO A 63 -19.28 -7.76 -3.10
CA PRO A 63 -19.03 -8.80 -4.10
C PRO A 63 -19.03 -8.29 -5.54
N HIS A 64 -19.76 -7.20 -5.84
CA HIS A 64 -19.83 -6.65 -7.20
C HIS A 64 -18.50 -6.03 -7.63
N ARG A 65 -17.70 -5.50 -6.69
CA ARG A 65 -16.35 -4.98 -6.97
C ARG A 65 -15.38 -6.04 -7.47
N VAL A 66 -15.59 -7.30 -7.08
CA VAL A 66 -14.78 -8.43 -7.57
C VAL A 66 -15.05 -8.70 -9.05
N SER A 67 -16.25 -8.37 -9.54
CA SER A 67 -16.69 -8.66 -10.91
C SER A 67 -16.53 -7.47 -11.87
N TYR A 68 -16.81 -6.25 -11.41
CA TYR A 68 -16.89 -5.05 -12.26
C TYR A 68 -15.89 -3.95 -11.90
N GLY A 69 -15.06 -4.13 -10.87
CA GLY A 69 -14.05 -3.16 -10.47
C GLY A 69 -14.61 -1.94 -9.73
N TRP A 70 -14.19 -0.74 -10.13
CA TRP A 70 -14.57 0.54 -9.52
C TRP A 70 -15.51 1.33 -10.42
N ASP A 71 -16.41 2.09 -9.80
CA ASP A 71 -17.27 3.07 -10.46
C ASP A 71 -16.42 4.28 -10.89
N ILE A 72 -16.51 4.69 -12.15
CA ILE A 72 -15.85 5.89 -12.67
C ILE A 72 -16.77 7.07 -12.33
N ARG A 73 -16.22 8.10 -11.69
CA ARG A 73 -16.98 9.29 -11.30
C ARG A 73 -16.20 10.54 -11.65
N GLN A 74 -16.54 11.16 -12.77
CA GLN A 74 -15.94 12.43 -13.16
C GLN A 74 -16.51 13.60 -12.35
N ARG A 75 -15.62 14.55 -12.03
CA ARG A 75 -16.01 15.82 -11.42
C ARG A 75 -16.23 16.84 -12.53
N HIS A 76 -17.48 17.25 -12.73
CA HIS A 76 -17.83 18.33 -13.65
C HIS A 76 -17.94 19.66 -12.89
N GLU A 77 -17.16 20.66 -13.32
CA GLU A 77 -17.26 22.03 -12.85
C GLU A 77 -17.46 22.95 -14.05
N ALA A 78 -18.60 23.63 -14.11
CA ALA A 78 -18.90 24.58 -15.18
C ALA A 78 -19.55 25.83 -14.62
N THR A 79 -19.25 26.97 -15.24
CA THR A 79 -19.77 28.29 -14.86
C THR A 79 -21.27 28.45 -15.15
N SER A 80 -21.88 27.52 -15.89
CA SER A 80 -23.34 27.46 -16.08
C SER A 80 -23.87 26.02 -16.10
N PRO A 81 -25.14 25.81 -15.72
CA PRO A 81 -25.75 24.48 -15.72
C PRO A 81 -25.81 23.82 -17.11
N SER A 82 -26.03 24.60 -18.17
CA SER A 82 -26.12 24.08 -19.55
C SER A 82 -24.79 23.53 -20.05
N LEU A 83 -23.68 24.20 -19.72
CA LEU A 83 -22.34 23.69 -20.05
C LEU A 83 -22.01 22.42 -19.26
N CYS A 84 -22.41 22.36 -17.99
CA CYS A 84 -22.27 21.15 -17.19
C CYS A 84 -23.05 19.98 -17.79
N GLN A 85 -24.31 20.20 -18.17
CA GLN A 85 -25.16 19.17 -18.77
C GLN A 85 -24.55 18.59 -20.05
N THR A 86 -24.08 19.44 -20.96
CA THR A 86 -23.43 18.96 -22.20
C THR A 86 -22.20 18.10 -21.89
N ALA A 87 -21.36 18.53 -20.94
CA ALA A 87 -20.15 17.81 -20.57
C ALA A 87 -20.45 16.46 -19.89
N VAL A 88 -21.48 16.39 -19.04
CA VAL A 88 -21.91 15.14 -18.40
C VAL A 88 -22.41 14.14 -19.44
N LEU A 89 -23.21 14.59 -20.41
CA LEU A 89 -23.77 13.70 -21.42
C LEU A 89 -22.70 13.13 -22.35
N ASP A 90 -21.75 13.98 -22.78
CA ASP A 90 -20.60 13.53 -23.57
C ASP A 90 -19.77 12.48 -22.82
N ASP A 91 -19.55 12.68 -21.52
CA ASP A 91 -18.79 11.76 -20.67
C ASP A 91 -19.48 10.38 -20.51
N LEU A 92 -20.78 10.39 -20.23
CA LEU A 92 -21.59 9.16 -20.09
C LEU A 92 -21.64 8.32 -21.38
N GLU A 93 -21.60 8.97 -22.55
CA GLU A 93 -21.60 8.28 -23.84
C GLU A 93 -20.24 7.59 -24.15
N HIS A 94 -19.17 8.03 -23.48
CA HIS A 94 -17.80 7.56 -23.73
C HIS A 94 -17.16 6.82 -22.54
N GLY A 95 -17.95 6.48 -21.52
CA GLY A 95 -17.55 5.61 -20.41
C GLY A 95 -16.85 6.32 -19.25
N GLY A 96 -17.19 7.59 -19.03
CA GLY A 96 -16.90 8.30 -17.78
C GLY A 96 -17.97 8.13 -16.71
#